data_AF-A0A3G8XHL7-F1
#
_entry.id   AF-A0A3G8XHL7-F1
#
_cell.length_a   1.000
_cell.length_b   1.000
_cell.length_c   1.000
_cell.angle_alpha   90.00
_cell.angle_beta   90.00
_cell.angle_gamma   90.00
#
_symmetry.space_group_name_H-M   'P 1'
#
loop_
_entity.id
_entity.type
_entity.pdbx_description
1 polymer ?
#
loop_
_entity_poly.entity_id
_entity_poly.type
_entity_poly.pdbx_seq_one_letter_code
_entity_poly.pdbx_strand_id
1 'polypeptide(L)'
;MKNLSKSRFVSGIQCDKKLWFDFYRKDLKPQIDDQTQAVFDLGHRIGTLAQEMFPNGKDATPEDFSNFQPSIENTKKWISEKVETIYEATFSANNTFCMLDILHRKDDEVWAIEVKSSTSVKDYHFTDASLQYFVMKNAGFAPDRFFMMYINNQYVKQGELTSEIFTLTDITEQVLANQEWVEENLDRLLKMLEIEQEPVVEIGGHCSSPFGCDYAHHCWKHVPEYSVFNLYRGGKKGWNLYDQNILQIEEIPDDFTLTHFQNLQRNGLKKDESYMDQLAIKNIISRWEFPLYFFDFETIFPAIPVLDGTRPYQQVPFQYSLHILEEDGKLTHKEFLASPKDFSNGENPLKQMIEQLKKDFGNTGNIVTYNQSFEVGRLNDLAKFFSEDAHFLYQLVDRIVDLLPVFQGGHCYFPAMKNSASIKSVLPAIAPEFTYENLEIQDGGSASSLFHQSIENGNFTDENLRENLLKYCERDTLAMVIIYQFLVDLIF
;
A
#
# COMPACT_ATOMS: atom_id res chain seq x y z
N MET A 1 -32.50 13.19 14.05
CA MET A 1 -31.20 13.88 13.82
C MET A 1 -30.18 12.86 13.39
N LYS A 2 -29.32 13.22 12.44
CA LYS A 2 -28.23 12.34 11.97
C LYS A 2 -27.18 12.19 13.06
N ASN A 3 -26.50 11.05 13.07
CA ASN A 3 -25.43 10.76 14.01
C ASN A 3 -24.11 10.59 13.25
N LEU A 4 -23.07 11.28 13.70
CA LEU A 4 -21.74 11.25 13.11
C LEU A 4 -20.84 10.29 13.87
N SER A 5 -20.49 9.17 13.23
CA SER A 5 -19.39 8.33 13.67
C SER A 5 -18.05 9.05 13.46
N LYS A 6 -17.03 8.57 14.15
CA LYS A 6 -15.60 8.86 13.91
C LYS A 6 -15.21 8.94 12.44
N SER A 7 -15.46 7.88 11.67
CA SER A 7 -15.13 7.81 10.23
C SER A 7 -15.86 8.88 9.41
N ARG A 8 -17.13 9.18 9.74
CA ARG A 8 -17.92 10.21 9.06
C ARG A 8 -17.45 11.62 9.39
N PHE A 9 -17.05 11.88 10.63
CA PHE A 9 -16.47 13.17 10.98
C PHE A 9 -15.19 13.43 10.18
N VAL A 10 -14.25 12.47 10.17
CA VAL A 10 -13.02 12.55 9.36
C VAL A 10 -13.34 12.72 7.86
N SER A 11 -14.35 12.01 7.35
CA SER A 11 -14.86 12.17 5.98
C SER A 11 -15.33 13.60 5.69
N GLY A 12 -16.09 14.21 6.60
CA GLY A 12 -16.57 15.60 6.48
C GLY A 12 -15.47 16.65 6.60
N ILE A 13 -14.48 16.42 7.46
CA ILE A 13 -13.29 17.29 7.54
C ILE A 13 -12.52 17.27 6.22
N GLN A 14 -12.44 16.11 5.56
CA GLN A 14 -11.82 16.00 4.24
C GLN A 14 -12.65 16.72 3.17
N CYS A 15 -13.98 16.52 3.14
CA CYS A 15 -14.86 17.14 2.16
C CYS A 15 -16.33 17.10 2.61
N ASP A 16 -16.97 18.26 2.74
CA ASP A 16 -18.41 18.36 3.08
C ASP A 16 -19.30 17.58 2.10
N LYS A 17 -18.97 17.65 0.80
CA LYS A 17 -19.72 16.95 -0.26
C LYS A 17 -19.61 15.42 -0.11
N LYS A 18 -18.44 14.90 0.28
CA LYS A 18 -18.21 13.48 0.57
C LYS A 18 -19.12 13.01 1.72
N LEU A 19 -19.12 13.74 2.84
CA LEU A 19 -20.00 13.43 3.97
C LEU A 19 -21.48 13.55 3.61
N TRP A 20 -21.86 14.54 2.82
CA TRP A 20 -23.24 14.69 2.37
C TRP A 20 -23.69 13.47 1.55
N PHE A 21 -22.84 12.97 0.63
CA PHE A 21 -23.11 11.74 -0.12
C PHE A 21 -23.26 10.49 0.76
N ASP A 22 -22.47 10.36 1.85
CA ASP A 22 -22.61 9.25 2.81
C ASP A 22 -24.04 9.15 3.41
N PHE A 23 -24.78 10.27 3.48
CA PHE A 23 -26.15 10.30 4.00
C PHE A 23 -27.23 10.30 2.91
N TYR A 24 -27.06 11.08 1.85
CA TYR A 24 -28.11 11.35 0.86
C TYR A 24 -27.93 10.62 -0.48
N ARG A 25 -26.71 10.18 -0.80
CA ARG A 25 -26.39 9.50 -2.07
C ARG A 25 -25.65 8.19 -1.85
N LYS A 26 -26.22 7.36 -0.97
CA LYS A 26 -25.69 6.01 -0.68
C LYS A 26 -25.65 5.13 -1.93
N ASP A 27 -26.48 5.43 -2.94
CA ASP A 27 -26.45 4.81 -4.27
C ASP A 27 -25.13 5.03 -5.01
N LEU A 28 -24.37 6.08 -4.69
CA LEU A 28 -23.05 6.35 -5.27
C LEU A 28 -21.92 5.69 -4.49
N LYS A 29 -22.17 5.11 -3.31
CA LYS A 29 -21.09 4.53 -2.50
C LYS A 29 -20.62 3.23 -3.15
N PRO A 30 -19.32 3.10 -3.50
CA PRO A 30 -18.82 1.86 -4.08
C PRO A 30 -18.96 0.70 -3.08
N GLN A 31 -19.04 -0.51 -3.63
CA GLN A 31 -18.88 -1.70 -2.81
C GLN A 31 -17.45 -1.78 -2.30
N ILE A 32 -17.27 -2.37 -1.11
CA ILE A 32 -15.95 -2.64 -0.55
C ILE A 32 -15.35 -3.78 -1.36
N ASP A 33 -14.18 -3.54 -1.95
CA ASP A 33 -13.40 -4.56 -2.66
C ASP A 33 -12.54 -5.39 -1.68
N ASP A 34 -12.01 -6.51 -2.18
CA ASP A 34 -11.23 -7.45 -1.36
C ASP A 34 -9.96 -6.82 -0.78
N GLN A 35 -9.35 -5.88 -1.50
CA GLN A 35 -8.15 -5.16 -1.03
C GLN A 35 -8.49 -4.26 0.16
N THR A 36 -9.58 -3.49 0.08
CA THR A 36 -10.06 -2.63 1.16
C THR A 36 -10.50 -3.48 2.36
N GLN A 37 -11.17 -4.61 2.11
CA GLN A 37 -11.56 -5.54 3.16
C GLN A 37 -10.34 -6.11 3.89
N ALA A 38 -9.29 -6.51 3.17
CA ALA A 38 -8.04 -7.01 3.77
C ALA A 38 -7.35 -5.96 4.67
N VAL A 39 -7.42 -4.67 4.31
CA VAL A 39 -6.92 -3.58 5.17
C VAL A 39 -7.73 -3.48 6.47
N PHE A 40 -9.06 -3.63 6.41
CA PHE A 40 -9.90 -3.65 7.60
C PHE A 40 -9.61 -4.88 8.47
N ASP A 41 -9.49 -6.07 7.88
CA ASP A 41 -9.21 -7.31 8.60
C ASP A 41 -7.86 -7.23 9.32
N LEU A 42 -6.84 -6.65 8.65
CA LEU A 42 -5.56 -6.34 9.29
C LEU A 42 -5.72 -5.38 10.47
N GLY A 43 -6.52 -4.33 10.32
CA GLY A 43 -6.84 -3.39 11.39
C GLY A 43 -7.41 -4.09 12.63
N HIS A 44 -8.41 -4.96 12.44
CA HIS A 44 -9.01 -5.74 13.53
C HIS A 44 -7.98 -6.66 14.20
N ARG A 45 -7.15 -7.37 13.43
CA ARG A 45 -6.09 -8.22 13.98
C ARG A 45 -5.07 -7.47 14.81
N ILE A 46 -4.67 -6.28 14.35
CA ILE A 46 -3.77 -5.41 15.11
C ILE A 46 -4.47 -4.91 16.39
N GLY A 47 -5.77 -4.62 16.33
CA GLY A 47 -6.59 -4.32 17.51
C GLY A 47 -6.58 -5.47 18.52
N THR A 48 -6.87 -6.70 18.09
CA THR A 48 -6.80 -7.89 18.95
C THR A 48 -5.41 -8.08 19.56
N LEU A 49 -4.35 -7.95 18.76
CA LEU A 49 -2.97 -8.05 19.25
C LEU A 49 -2.64 -6.95 20.28
N ALA A 50 -3.17 -5.74 20.11
CA ALA A 50 -3.02 -4.67 21.09
C ALA A 50 -3.73 -4.97 22.41
N GLN A 51 -4.89 -5.65 22.38
CA GLN A 51 -5.61 -6.07 23.59
C GLN A 51 -4.79 -7.06 24.42
N GLU A 52 -3.98 -7.92 23.79
CA GLU A 52 -3.08 -8.84 24.50
C GLU A 52 -2.03 -8.11 25.36
N MET A 53 -1.75 -6.83 25.04
CA MET A 53 -0.83 -6.00 25.83
C MET A 53 -1.47 -5.48 27.12
N PHE A 54 -2.80 -5.52 27.20
CA PHE A 54 -3.59 -5.16 28.36
C PHE A 54 -4.55 -6.30 28.72
N PRO A 55 -4.03 -7.48 29.12
CA PRO A 55 -4.83 -8.70 29.22
C PRO A 55 -5.92 -8.62 30.30
N ASN A 56 -6.92 -9.51 30.20
CA ASN A 56 -8.05 -9.63 31.13
C ASN A 56 -9.04 -8.44 31.12
N GLY A 57 -9.10 -7.68 30.03
CA GLY A 57 -10.11 -6.64 29.85
C GLY A 57 -11.52 -7.20 29.63
N LYS A 58 -12.53 -6.38 29.94
CA LYS A 58 -13.92 -6.67 29.56
C LYS A 58 -14.20 -6.08 28.18
N ASP A 59 -14.78 -6.88 27.30
CA ASP A 59 -15.03 -6.50 25.91
C ASP A 59 -16.43 -5.86 25.75
N ALA A 60 -16.48 -4.59 25.33
CA ALA A 60 -17.72 -3.86 25.06
C ALA A 60 -18.13 -3.89 23.57
N THR A 61 -17.46 -4.67 22.73
CA THR A 61 -17.78 -4.82 21.30
C THR A 61 -19.28 -5.09 21.12
N PRO A 62 -19.97 -4.34 20.24
CA PRO A 62 -21.39 -4.54 20.00
C PRO A 62 -21.65 -5.89 19.32
N GLU A 63 -22.60 -6.66 19.85
CA GLU A 63 -23.14 -7.84 19.15
C GLU A 63 -23.92 -7.46 17.88
N ASP A 64 -24.47 -6.24 17.85
CA ASP A 64 -25.23 -5.68 16.73
C ASP A 64 -24.78 -4.23 16.46
N PHE A 65 -24.06 -4.03 15.35
CA PHE A 65 -23.57 -2.72 14.91
C PHE A 65 -24.69 -1.73 14.48
N SER A 66 -25.95 -2.15 14.48
CA SER A 66 -27.10 -1.25 14.35
C SER A 66 -27.58 -0.68 15.69
N ASN A 67 -27.17 -1.26 16.82
CA ASN A 67 -27.58 -0.86 18.17
C ASN A 67 -26.42 -0.86 19.17
N PHE A 68 -25.84 0.33 19.40
CA PHE A 68 -24.72 0.52 20.33
C PHE A 68 -25.15 0.72 21.80
N GLN A 69 -26.46 0.74 22.10
CA GLN A 69 -26.94 1.01 23.45
C GLN A 69 -26.39 0.03 24.51
N PRO A 70 -26.33 -1.30 24.25
CA PRO A 70 -25.75 -2.25 25.20
C PRO A 70 -24.27 -1.96 25.50
N SER A 71 -23.46 -1.64 24.48
CA SER A 71 -22.04 -1.29 24.63
C SER A 71 -21.85 -0.03 25.47
N ILE A 72 -22.68 0.99 25.28
CA ILE A 72 -22.66 2.24 26.06
C ILE A 72 -23.02 1.95 27.53
N GLU A 73 -24.04 1.13 27.79
CA GLU A 73 -24.47 0.77 29.14
C GLU A 73 -23.41 -0.07 29.86
N ASN A 74 -22.83 -1.05 29.18
CA ASN A 74 -21.73 -1.87 29.71
C ASN A 74 -20.50 -1.01 30.03
N THR A 75 -20.12 -0.10 29.12
CA THR A 75 -19.00 0.82 29.33
C THR A 75 -19.22 1.68 30.58
N LYS A 76 -20.40 2.31 30.73
CA LYS A 76 -20.75 3.10 31.92
C LYS A 76 -20.72 2.27 33.21
N LYS A 77 -21.29 1.06 33.17
CA LYS A 77 -21.29 0.13 34.31
C LYS A 77 -19.85 -0.22 34.72
N TRP A 78 -19.02 -0.64 33.79
CA TRP A 78 -17.66 -1.10 34.07
C TRP A 78 -16.72 0.04 34.49
N ILE A 79 -16.93 1.26 33.97
CA ILE A 79 -16.27 2.46 34.49
C ILE A 79 -16.62 2.67 35.97
N SER A 80 -17.90 2.55 36.35
CA SER A 80 -18.35 2.72 37.74
C SER A 80 -17.85 1.61 38.68
N GLU A 81 -17.71 0.39 38.17
CA GLU A 81 -17.12 -0.75 38.87
C GLU A 81 -15.58 -0.66 38.96
N LYS A 82 -14.97 0.37 38.36
CA LYS A 82 -13.51 0.53 38.25
C LYS A 82 -12.81 -0.69 37.64
N VAL A 83 -13.44 -1.29 36.62
CA VAL A 83 -12.78 -2.32 35.80
C VAL A 83 -11.49 -1.74 35.24
N GLU A 84 -10.42 -2.52 35.32
CA GLU A 84 -9.06 -2.11 34.97
C GLU A 84 -8.92 -1.82 33.47
N THR A 85 -9.36 -2.75 32.62
CA THR A 85 -9.32 -2.61 31.16
C THR A 85 -10.69 -2.87 30.55
N ILE A 86 -11.11 -2.02 29.62
CA ILE A 86 -12.29 -2.21 28.79
C ILE A 86 -11.86 -2.08 27.32
N TYR A 87 -12.16 -3.10 26.52
CA TYR A 87 -11.96 -3.05 25.07
C TYR A 87 -13.20 -2.50 24.38
N GLU A 88 -13.01 -1.77 23.28
CA GLU A 88 -14.09 -1.18 22.48
C GLU A 88 -15.06 -0.32 23.33
N ALA A 89 -14.52 0.40 24.31
CA ALA A 89 -15.28 1.24 25.22
C ALA A 89 -16.08 2.29 24.45
N THR A 90 -17.41 2.24 24.56
CA THR A 90 -18.31 2.99 23.68
C THR A 90 -18.95 4.18 24.40
N PHE A 91 -18.87 5.36 23.80
CA PHE A 91 -19.39 6.63 24.31
C PHE A 91 -20.27 7.31 23.26
N SER A 92 -21.26 8.09 23.71
CA SER A 92 -22.16 8.84 22.84
C SER A 92 -22.54 10.15 23.51
N ALA A 93 -22.45 11.24 22.76
CA ALA A 93 -22.81 12.59 23.18
C ALA A 93 -23.03 13.45 21.93
N ASN A 94 -23.83 14.52 22.02
CA ASN A 94 -23.94 15.56 20.98
C ASN A 94 -24.13 15.03 19.54
N ASN A 95 -24.99 14.02 19.35
CA ASN A 95 -25.24 13.41 18.04
C ASN A 95 -23.97 12.84 17.36
N THR A 96 -23.01 12.40 18.17
CA THR A 96 -21.82 11.65 17.76
C THR A 96 -21.59 10.48 18.72
N PHE A 97 -20.83 9.49 18.28
CA PHE A 97 -20.39 8.38 19.11
C PHE A 97 -18.97 7.97 18.73
N CYS A 98 -18.27 7.40 19.70
CA CYS A 98 -16.98 6.76 19.49
C CYS A 98 -16.92 5.41 20.20
N MET A 99 -16.12 4.53 19.63
CA MET A 99 -15.73 3.24 20.21
C MET A 99 -14.21 3.31 20.29
N LEU A 100 -13.72 3.37 21.52
CA LEU A 100 -12.31 3.51 21.84
C LEU A 100 -11.71 2.11 21.97
N ASP A 101 -10.62 1.83 21.26
CA ASP A 101 -10.05 0.48 21.19
C ASP A 101 -9.73 -0.08 22.59
N ILE A 102 -9.05 0.72 23.44
CA ILE A 102 -8.70 0.30 24.81
C ILE A 102 -8.85 1.48 25.80
N LEU A 103 -9.64 1.28 26.84
CA LEU A 103 -9.66 2.10 28.05
C LEU A 103 -8.95 1.34 29.17
N HIS A 104 -7.88 1.90 29.73
CA HIS A 104 -7.06 1.21 30.72
C HIS A 104 -6.81 2.10 31.96
N ARG A 105 -6.81 1.51 33.16
CA ARG A 105 -6.49 2.20 34.40
C ARG A 105 -5.10 1.81 34.87
N LYS A 106 -4.22 2.79 35.09
CA LYS A 106 -2.87 2.57 35.57
C LYS A 106 -2.44 3.67 36.54
N ASP A 107 -1.92 3.29 37.71
CA ASP A 107 -1.38 4.22 38.71
C ASP A 107 -2.32 5.40 39.03
N ASP A 108 -3.62 5.08 39.23
CA ASP A 108 -4.74 6.01 39.43
C ASP A 108 -5.12 6.90 38.22
N GLU A 109 -4.40 6.81 37.10
CA GLU A 109 -4.77 7.46 35.84
C GLU A 109 -5.69 6.57 34.99
N VAL A 110 -6.56 7.23 34.22
CA VAL A 110 -7.34 6.63 33.14
C VAL A 110 -6.69 6.97 31.81
N TRP A 111 -6.28 5.93 31.08
CA TRP A 111 -5.69 6.02 29.77
C TRP A 111 -6.74 5.65 28.72
N ALA A 112 -6.94 6.53 27.75
CA ALA A 112 -7.63 6.23 26.51
C ALA A 112 -6.60 5.90 25.42
N ILE A 113 -6.72 4.77 24.76
CA ILE A 113 -5.73 4.29 23.79
C ILE A 113 -6.43 3.96 22.48
N GLU A 114 -6.03 4.65 21.41
CA GLU A 114 -6.42 4.36 20.03
C GLU A 114 -5.28 3.62 19.33
N VAL A 115 -5.58 2.53 18.66
CA VAL A 115 -4.65 1.60 18.00
C VAL A 115 -4.65 1.84 16.49
N LYS A 116 -3.46 1.90 15.89
CA LYS A 116 -3.27 2.05 14.44
C LYS A 116 -2.31 1.01 13.89
N SER A 117 -2.64 0.44 12.72
CA SER A 117 -1.71 -0.42 11.96
C SER A 117 -0.51 0.34 11.38
N SER A 118 -0.56 1.67 11.32
CA SER A 118 0.57 2.49 10.86
C SER A 118 1.83 2.31 11.72
N THR A 119 2.96 2.81 11.22
CA THR A 119 4.25 2.80 11.94
C THR A 119 4.61 4.12 12.62
N SER A 120 3.72 5.11 12.54
CA SER A 120 3.89 6.45 13.10
C SER A 120 2.56 7.17 13.14
N VAL A 121 2.44 8.14 14.06
CA VAL A 121 1.27 9.04 14.12
C VAL A 121 1.20 9.91 12.85
N LYS A 122 0.00 10.07 12.30
CA LYS A 122 -0.31 10.91 11.13
C LYS A 122 -1.26 12.03 11.55
N ASP A 123 -1.27 13.13 10.79
CA ASP A 123 -2.09 14.30 11.16
C ASP A 123 -3.58 13.97 11.34
N TYR A 124 -4.15 13.14 10.46
CA TYR A 124 -5.55 12.72 10.56
C TYR A 124 -5.85 11.82 11.77
N HIS A 125 -4.83 11.20 12.40
CA HIS A 125 -5.01 10.48 13.66
C HIS A 125 -5.34 11.43 14.81
N PHE A 126 -4.81 12.66 14.79
CA PHE A 126 -5.18 13.67 15.79
C PHE A 126 -6.63 14.11 15.62
N THR A 127 -7.12 14.27 14.39
CA THR A 127 -8.54 14.57 14.12
C THR A 127 -9.46 13.53 14.75
N ASP A 128 -9.14 12.26 14.53
CA ASP A 128 -9.85 11.11 15.08
C ASP A 128 -9.82 11.11 16.62
N ALA A 129 -8.63 11.07 17.22
CA ALA A 129 -8.46 11.05 18.68
C ALA A 129 -9.11 12.27 19.37
N SER A 130 -9.04 13.45 18.75
CA SER A 130 -9.63 14.68 19.30
C SER A 130 -11.15 14.60 19.37
N LEU A 131 -11.80 14.02 18.35
CA LEU A 131 -13.24 13.75 18.39
C LEU A 131 -13.58 12.76 19.50
N GLN A 132 -12.83 11.67 19.63
CA GLN A 132 -13.12 10.66 20.65
C GLN A 132 -13.04 11.25 22.06
N TYR A 133 -11.98 12.00 22.37
CA TYR A 133 -11.88 12.70 23.65
C TYR A 133 -13.07 13.66 23.85
N PHE A 134 -13.47 14.40 22.81
CA PHE A 134 -14.63 15.28 22.87
C PHE A 134 -15.91 14.51 23.23
N VAL A 135 -16.17 13.37 22.58
CA VAL A 135 -17.36 12.53 22.85
C VAL A 135 -17.31 11.99 24.28
N MET A 136 -16.17 11.44 24.72
CA MET A 136 -15.98 10.92 26.07
C MET A 136 -16.25 12.00 27.12
N LYS A 137 -15.60 13.16 26.98
CA LYS A 137 -15.75 14.30 27.90
C LYS A 137 -17.20 14.76 28.00
N ASN A 138 -17.89 14.93 26.86
CA ASN A 138 -19.29 15.34 26.84
C ASN A 138 -20.26 14.24 27.29
N ALA A 139 -19.85 12.97 27.25
CA ALA A 139 -20.56 11.86 27.89
C ALA A 139 -20.35 11.80 29.41
N GLY A 140 -19.61 12.75 30.00
CA GLY A 140 -19.36 12.87 31.43
C GLY A 140 -18.12 12.12 31.91
N PHE A 141 -17.23 11.72 31.00
CA PHE A 141 -16.03 10.95 31.35
C PHE A 141 -14.81 11.45 30.56
N ALA A 142 -13.93 12.21 31.20
CA ALA A 142 -12.66 12.63 30.58
C ALA A 142 -11.54 11.67 31.01
N PRO A 143 -10.80 11.05 30.08
CA PRO A 143 -9.59 10.30 30.43
C PRO A 143 -8.49 11.27 30.86
N ASP A 144 -7.61 10.83 31.76
CA ASP A 144 -6.46 11.63 32.22
C ASP A 144 -5.40 11.75 31.12
N ARG A 145 -5.24 10.69 30.32
CA ARG A 145 -4.28 10.64 29.21
C ARG A 145 -4.89 10.00 27.97
N PHE A 146 -4.48 10.49 26.81
CA PHE A 146 -4.86 9.93 25.52
C PHE A 146 -3.60 9.49 24.77
N PHE A 147 -3.52 8.22 24.44
CA PHE A 147 -2.40 7.61 23.75
C PHE A 147 -2.78 7.15 22.35
N MET A 148 -1.80 7.25 21.46
CA MET A 148 -1.80 6.56 20.17
C MET A 148 -0.87 5.36 20.28
N MET A 149 -1.41 4.16 20.09
CA MET A 149 -0.67 2.91 19.96
C MET A 149 -0.48 2.58 18.48
N TYR A 150 0.74 2.29 18.04
CA TYR A 150 1.02 1.97 16.65
C TYR A 150 2.20 1.00 16.51
N ILE A 151 2.35 0.38 15.35
CA ILE A 151 3.36 -0.67 15.13
C ILE A 151 4.78 -0.09 15.19
N ASN A 152 5.63 -0.68 16.01
CA ASN A 152 7.05 -0.38 16.06
C ASN A 152 7.79 -1.07 14.89
N ASN A 153 8.07 -0.34 13.82
CA ASN A 153 8.80 -0.89 12.67
C ASN A 153 10.28 -1.23 12.93
N GLN A 154 10.81 -0.95 14.13
CA GLN A 154 12.13 -1.37 14.56
C GLN A 154 12.12 -2.67 15.37
N TYR A 155 10.94 -3.15 15.77
CA TYR A 155 10.78 -4.44 16.45
C TYR A 155 11.37 -5.56 15.58
N VAL A 156 12.15 -6.45 16.20
CA VAL A 156 12.70 -7.63 15.56
C VAL A 156 12.12 -8.83 16.27
N LYS A 157 11.39 -9.68 15.55
CA LYS A 157 10.79 -10.88 16.13
C LYS A 157 11.89 -11.87 16.58
N GLN A 158 11.74 -12.41 17.78
CA GLN A 158 12.60 -13.44 18.36
C GLN A 158 11.71 -14.40 19.16
N GLY A 159 11.25 -15.49 18.55
CA GLY A 159 10.25 -16.37 19.16
C GLY A 159 8.86 -15.72 19.23
N GLU A 160 8.17 -15.86 20.36
CA GLU A 160 6.84 -15.30 20.58
C GLU A 160 6.81 -13.76 20.49
N LEU A 161 5.67 -13.21 20.09
CA LEU A 161 5.50 -11.76 20.05
C LEU A 161 5.51 -11.17 21.47
N THR A 162 6.14 -10.01 21.60
CA THR A 162 6.19 -9.26 22.86
C THR A 162 5.56 -7.89 22.67
N SER A 163 5.30 -7.20 23.77
CA SER A 163 4.72 -5.84 23.76
C SER A 163 5.56 -4.79 23.05
N GLU A 164 6.83 -5.06 22.80
CA GLU A 164 7.72 -4.18 22.07
C GLU A 164 7.35 -4.04 20.57
N ILE A 165 6.42 -4.86 20.07
CA ILE A 165 5.84 -4.71 18.72
C ILE A 165 5.04 -3.41 18.59
N PHE A 166 4.60 -2.81 19.70
CA PHE A 166 3.89 -1.54 19.71
C PHE A 166 4.74 -0.41 20.30
N THR A 167 4.54 0.78 19.75
CA THR A 167 4.93 2.04 20.36
C THR A 167 3.68 2.72 20.91
N LEU A 168 3.76 3.22 22.15
CA LEU A 168 2.69 3.97 22.80
C LEU A 168 3.14 5.42 22.96
N THR A 169 2.46 6.35 22.29
CA THR A 169 2.79 7.79 22.32
C THR A 169 1.68 8.57 23.00
N ASP A 170 2.02 9.35 24.01
CA ASP A 170 1.09 10.29 24.66
C ASP A 170 0.81 11.46 23.72
N ILE A 171 -0.47 11.65 23.39
CA ILE A 171 -0.96 12.74 22.52
C ILE A 171 -1.97 13.64 23.24
N THR A 172 -1.98 13.61 24.57
CA THR A 172 -2.97 14.31 25.40
C THR A 172 -2.99 15.81 25.12
N GLU A 173 -1.82 16.46 25.05
CA GLU A 173 -1.74 17.90 24.81
C GLU A 173 -2.32 18.30 23.45
N GLN A 174 -2.04 17.53 22.40
CA GLN A 174 -2.54 17.75 21.04
C GLN A 174 -4.06 17.57 20.97
N VAL A 175 -4.58 16.52 21.62
CA VAL A 175 -6.01 16.24 21.70
C VAL A 175 -6.75 17.35 22.47
N LEU A 176 -6.20 17.82 23.58
CA LEU A 176 -6.78 18.91 24.38
C LEU A 176 -6.78 20.25 23.62
N ALA A 177 -5.70 20.56 22.90
CA ALA A 177 -5.59 21.78 22.12
C ALA A 177 -6.63 21.87 20.98
N ASN A 178 -7.10 20.73 20.47
CA ASN A 178 -8.03 20.68 19.33
C ASN A 178 -9.52 20.72 19.71
N GLN A 179 -9.87 20.81 20.99
CA GLN A 179 -11.27 20.62 21.42
C GLN A 179 -12.24 21.68 20.89
N GLU A 180 -11.83 22.95 20.83
CA GLU A 180 -12.64 24.03 20.24
C GLU A 180 -12.86 23.79 18.73
N TRP A 181 -11.80 23.43 18.02
CA TRP A 181 -11.87 23.09 16.60
C TRP A 181 -12.79 21.90 16.32
N VAL A 182 -12.78 20.87 17.18
CA VAL A 182 -13.70 19.72 17.06
C VAL A 182 -15.14 20.18 17.23
N GLU A 183 -15.44 20.98 18.26
CA GLU A 183 -16.79 21.48 18.53
C GLU A 183 -17.34 22.29 17.36
N GLU A 184 -16.56 23.27 16.87
CA GLU A 184 -16.94 24.11 15.73
C GLU A 184 -17.20 23.29 14.46
N ASN A 185 -16.33 22.32 14.16
CA ASN A 185 -16.50 21.50 12.96
C ASN A 185 -17.64 20.50 13.10
N LEU A 186 -17.85 19.93 14.29
CA LEU A 186 -18.97 19.02 14.53
C LEU A 186 -20.30 19.74 14.33
N ASP A 187 -20.45 20.92 14.92
CA ASP A 187 -21.64 21.77 14.74
C ASP A 187 -21.83 22.18 13.28
N ARG A 188 -20.77 22.64 12.60
CA ARG A 188 -20.79 22.98 11.16
C ARG A 188 -21.25 21.81 10.30
N LEU A 189 -20.69 20.61 10.50
CA LEU A 189 -21.02 19.42 9.73
C LEU A 189 -22.44 18.93 10.00
N LEU A 190 -22.90 18.97 11.26
CA LEU A 190 -24.27 18.62 11.61
C LEU A 190 -25.28 19.58 10.97
N LYS A 191 -25.03 20.90 11.02
CA LYS A 191 -25.85 21.91 10.35
C LYS A 191 -25.87 21.72 8.84
N MET A 192 -24.72 21.45 8.23
CA MET A 192 -24.63 21.14 6.80
C MET A 192 -25.52 19.93 6.44
N LEU A 193 -25.54 18.91 7.30
CA LEU A 193 -26.35 17.71 7.10
C LEU A 193 -27.85 17.91 7.35
N GLU A 194 -28.31 19.05 7.86
CA GLU A 194 -29.73 19.40 7.92
C GLU A 194 -30.27 19.90 6.57
N ILE A 195 -29.37 20.33 5.68
CA ILE A 195 -29.72 20.88 4.37
C ILE A 195 -29.69 19.75 3.32
N GLU A 196 -30.82 19.48 2.67
CA GLU A 196 -30.93 18.46 1.60
C GLU A 196 -30.33 18.91 0.26
N GLN A 197 -29.84 20.15 0.18
CA GLN A 197 -29.13 20.62 -1.00
C GLN A 197 -27.68 20.09 -0.99
N GLU A 198 -27.24 19.55 -2.11
CA GLU A 198 -25.86 19.11 -2.31
C GLU A 198 -24.88 20.29 -2.15
N PRO A 199 -23.83 20.16 -1.30
CA PRO A 199 -22.78 21.17 -1.17
C PRO A 199 -22.01 21.39 -2.49
N VAL A 200 -21.75 22.65 -2.81
CA VAL A 200 -20.93 23.03 -3.98
C VAL A 200 -19.46 22.99 -3.58
N VAL A 201 -18.78 21.91 -3.95
CA VAL A 201 -17.34 21.71 -3.74
C VAL A 201 -16.74 21.20 -5.04
N GLU A 202 -15.79 21.97 -5.59
CA GLU A 202 -15.02 21.60 -6.79
C GLU A 202 -14.01 20.50 -6.49
N ILE A 203 -13.55 19.77 -7.52
CA ILE A 203 -12.46 18.80 -7.35
C ILE A 203 -11.16 19.51 -6.92
N GLY A 204 -10.31 18.80 -6.17
CA GLY A 204 -9.05 19.36 -5.67
C GLY A 204 -8.18 18.34 -4.95
N GLY A 205 -7.11 18.83 -4.30
CA GLY A 205 -6.19 17.97 -3.55
C GLY A 205 -6.85 17.18 -2.42
N HIS A 206 -7.98 17.65 -1.89
CA HIS A 206 -8.77 16.92 -0.89
C HIS A 206 -9.42 15.64 -1.45
N CYS A 207 -9.48 15.45 -2.78
CA CYS A 207 -10.02 14.22 -3.37
C CYS A 207 -9.09 13.01 -3.17
N SER A 208 -7.81 13.21 -2.85
CA SER A 208 -6.81 12.15 -2.68
C SER A 208 -6.05 12.20 -1.35
N SER A 209 -6.29 13.22 -0.52
CA SER A 209 -5.60 13.41 0.75
C SER A 209 -6.59 13.78 1.87
N PRO A 210 -6.49 13.19 3.07
CA PRO A 210 -5.52 12.15 3.46
C PRO A 210 -5.85 10.76 2.90
N PHE A 211 -7.05 10.56 2.36
CA PHE A 211 -7.51 9.31 1.77
C PHE A 211 -8.06 9.53 0.36
N GLY A 212 -8.09 8.48 -0.46
CA GLY A 212 -8.87 8.48 -1.69
C GLY A 212 -10.35 8.80 -1.42
N CYS A 213 -10.98 9.58 -2.28
CA CYS A 213 -12.40 9.87 -2.20
C CYS A 213 -13.22 8.78 -2.90
N ASP A 214 -14.09 8.10 -2.14
CA ASP A 214 -14.99 7.04 -2.63
C ASP A 214 -15.92 7.52 -3.76
N TYR A 215 -16.15 8.84 -3.84
CA TYR A 215 -17.03 9.47 -4.83
C TYR A 215 -16.25 10.18 -5.95
N ALA A 216 -14.95 9.93 -6.09
CA ALA A 216 -14.14 10.50 -7.17
C ALA A 216 -14.75 10.19 -8.54
N HIS A 217 -15.22 8.96 -8.76
CA HIS A 217 -15.91 8.52 -9.98
C HIS A 217 -17.15 9.36 -10.34
N HIS A 218 -17.74 10.07 -9.36
CA HIS A 218 -18.86 10.97 -9.58
C HIS A 218 -18.41 12.41 -9.83
N CYS A 219 -17.54 12.93 -8.97
CA CYS A 219 -17.12 14.34 -9.02
C CYS A 219 -16.14 14.63 -10.16
N TRP A 220 -15.42 13.62 -10.66
CA TRP A 220 -14.41 13.76 -11.74
C TRP A 220 -14.96 13.45 -13.13
N LYS A 221 -16.27 13.26 -13.32
CA LYS A 221 -16.87 12.84 -14.60
C LYS A 221 -16.59 13.75 -15.79
N HIS A 222 -16.33 15.02 -15.55
CA HIS A 222 -15.98 16.00 -16.59
C HIS A 222 -14.50 15.95 -16.99
N VAL A 223 -13.65 15.26 -16.22
CA VAL A 223 -12.23 15.08 -16.52
C VAL A 223 -12.07 13.76 -17.30
N PRO A 224 -11.45 13.78 -18.48
CA PRO A 224 -11.14 12.55 -19.22
C PRO A 224 -10.28 11.59 -18.39
N GLU A 225 -10.46 10.28 -18.59
CA GLU A 225 -9.70 9.23 -17.88
C GLU A 225 -8.18 9.39 -18.06
N TYR A 226 -7.76 9.73 -19.29
CA TYR A 226 -6.39 10.12 -19.59
C TYR A 226 -6.34 11.63 -19.88
N SER A 227 -5.86 12.38 -18.89
CA SER A 227 -5.90 13.85 -18.86
C SER A 227 -4.56 14.44 -18.42
N VAL A 228 -4.48 15.76 -18.30
CA VAL A 228 -3.31 16.48 -17.76
C VAL A 228 -2.87 16.01 -16.37
N PHE A 229 -3.74 15.35 -15.59
CA PHE A 229 -3.38 14.73 -14.31
C PHE A 229 -2.56 13.45 -14.47
N ASN A 230 -2.54 12.86 -15.67
CA ASN A 230 -1.70 11.72 -16.03
C ASN A 230 -0.37 12.17 -16.68
N LEU A 231 0.05 13.42 -16.57
CA LEU A 231 1.42 13.78 -16.97
C LEU A 231 2.43 13.03 -16.10
N TYR A 232 3.45 12.46 -16.74
CA TYR A 232 4.53 11.73 -16.05
C TYR A 232 5.20 12.66 -15.05
N ARG A 233 5.09 12.32 -13.75
CA ARG A 233 5.56 13.17 -12.64
C ARG A 233 5.06 14.61 -12.76
N GLY A 234 3.79 14.79 -13.14
CA GLY A 234 3.20 16.10 -13.44
C GLY A 234 3.07 17.02 -12.22
N GLY A 235 2.86 16.47 -11.03
CA GLY A 235 2.72 17.25 -9.79
C GLY A 235 1.68 18.37 -9.94
N LYS A 236 2.07 19.60 -9.61
CA LYS A 236 1.19 20.78 -9.71
C LYS A 236 0.81 21.17 -11.15
N LYS A 237 1.51 20.68 -12.18
CA LYS A 237 1.24 21.05 -13.58
C LYS A 237 -0.18 20.67 -14.01
N GLY A 238 -0.68 19.51 -13.56
CA GLY A 238 -2.04 19.06 -13.88
C GLY A 238 -3.09 20.06 -13.40
N TRP A 239 -2.98 20.54 -12.16
CA TRP A 239 -3.88 21.57 -11.61
C TRP A 239 -3.74 22.91 -12.35
N ASN A 240 -2.51 23.37 -12.62
CA ASN A 240 -2.30 24.61 -13.38
C ASN A 240 -2.94 24.57 -14.77
N LEU A 241 -2.95 23.40 -15.43
CA LEU A 241 -3.57 23.20 -16.74
C LEU A 241 -5.10 23.12 -16.63
N TYR A 242 -5.60 22.39 -15.62
CA TYR A 242 -7.02 22.31 -15.30
C TYR A 242 -7.63 23.70 -15.05
N ASP A 243 -6.96 24.56 -14.29
CA ASP A 243 -7.39 25.95 -14.00
C ASP A 243 -7.44 26.82 -15.26
N GLN A 244 -6.73 26.43 -16.33
CA GLN A 244 -6.77 27.05 -17.64
C GLN A 244 -7.79 26.40 -18.59
N ASN A 245 -8.62 25.47 -18.08
CA ASN A 245 -9.55 24.65 -18.85
C ASN A 245 -8.87 23.73 -19.89
N ILE A 246 -7.61 23.34 -19.66
CA ILE A 246 -6.89 22.37 -20.49
C ILE A 246 -6.98 21.02 -19.79
N LEU A 247 -7.73 20.09 -20.37
CA LEU A 247 -7.96 18.77 -19.79
C LEU A 247 -7.17 17.67 -20.51
N GLN A 248 -6.94 17.80 -21.81
CA GLN A 248 -6.25 16.79 -22.61
C GLN A 248 -4.76 17.10 -22.72
N ILE A 249 -3.90 16.08 -22.75
CA ILE A 249 -2.45 16.26 -22.77
C ILE A 249 -1.99 16.83 -24.12
N GLU A 250 -2.60 16.43 -25.23
CA GLU A 250 -2.34 16.88 -26.59
C GLU A 250 -2.72 18.36 -26.83
N GLU A 251 -3.62 18.90 -26.00
CA GLU A 251 -4.04 20.31 -26.03
C GLU A 251 -3.06 21.23 -25.27
N ILE A 252 -2.06 20.68 -24.58
CA ILE A 252 -1.07 21.48 -23.85
C ILE A 252 -0.30 22.37 -24.84
N PRO A 253 -0.28 23.70 -24.63
CA PRO A 253 0.42 24.64 -25.50
C PRO A 253 1.90 24.30 -25.70
N ASP A 254 2.44 24.61 -26.88
CA ASP A 254 3.83 24.29 -27.24
C ASP A 254 4.85 25.08 -26.38
N ASP A 255 4.48 26.25 -25.85
CA ASP A 255 5.26 27.10 -24.95
C ASP A 255 5.14 26.72 -23.47
N PHE A 256 4.24 25.80 -23.11
CA PHE A 256 4.14 25.29 -21.74
C PHE A 256 5.37 24.44 -21.39
N THR A 257 5.98 24.70 -20.24
CA THR A 257 7.23 24.03 -19.85
C THR A 257 7.00 22.57 -19.45
N LEU A 258 7.33 21.65 -20.36
CA LEU A 258 7.31 20.20 -20.16
C LEU A 258 8.71 19.61 -20.08
N THR A 259 8.87 18.51 -19.35
CA THR A 259 10.11 17.71 -19.38
C THR A 259 10.24 16.97 -20.71
N HIS A 260 11.40 16.35 -20.99
CA HIS A 260 11.58 15.49 -22.18
C HIS A 260 10.47 14.44 -22.28
N PHE A 261 10.27 13.63 -21.24
CA PHE A 261 9.24 12.59 -21.22
C PHE A 261 7.82 13.15 -21.40
N GLN A 262 7.49 14.28 -20.75
CA GLN A 262 6.18 14.91 -20.91
C GLN A 262 5.95 15.43 -22.34
N ASN A 263 6.99 15.91 -23.02
CA ASN A 263 6.91 16.27 -24.43
C ASN A 263 6.69 15.03 -25.31
N LEU A 264 7.33 13.89 -24.99
CA LEU A 264 7.04 12.62 -25.67
C LEU A 264 5.58 12.22 -25.49
N GLN A 265 5.01 12.33 -24.28
CA GLN A 265 3.59 12.06 -24.05
C GLN A 265 2.68 12.95 -24.90
N ARG A 266 2.91 14.27 -24.88
CA ARG A 266 2.13 15.22 -25.68
C ARG A 266 2.23 14.92 -27.17
N ASN A 267 3.44 14.76 -27.68
CA ASN A 267 3.67 14.54 -29.11
C ASN A 267 3.15 13.18 -29.56
N GLY A 268 3.30 12.15 -28.72
CA GLY A 268 2.78 10.81 -28.98
C GLY A 268 1.27 10.80 -29.14
N LEU A 269 0.52 11.56 -28.33
CA LEU A 269 -0.92 11.71 -28.51
C LEU A 269 -1.29 12.63 -29.69
N LYS A 270 -0.60 13.77 -29.82
CA LYS A 270 -0.90 14.79 -30.83
C LYS A 270 -0.59 14.33 -32.26
N LYS A 271 0.36 13.41 -32.43
CA LYS A 271 0.88 12.98 -33.75
C LYS A 271 0.85 11.48 -33.99
N ASP A 272 0.50 10.68 -32.98
CA ASP A 272 0.60 9.21 -33.03
C ASP A 272 2.04 8.72 -33.34
N GLU A 273 3.03 9.42 -32.80
CA GLU A 273 4.45 9.14 -33.06
C GLU A 273 5.13 8.45 -31.87
N SER A 274 5.78 7.32 -32.15
CA SER A 274 6.72 6.68 -31.21
C SER A 274 8.11 7.29 -31.34
N TYR A 275 8.89 7.27 -30.26
CA TYR A 275 10.22 7.86 -30.20
C TYR A 275 11.26 6.83 -29.77
N MET A 276 12.37 6.75 -30.50
CA MET A 276 13.46 5.80 -30.26
C MET A 276 14.82 6.46 -30.53
N ASP A 277 15.66 6.53 -29.51
CA ASP A 277 17.07 6.91 -29.61
C ASP A 277 17.93 5.65 -29.65
N GLN A 278 18.11 5.10 -30.85
CA GLN A 278 18.85 3.84 -31.07
C GLN A 278 20.29 3.89 -30.53
N LEU A 279 20.96 5.05 -30.60
CA LEU A 279 22.32 5.19 -30.10
C LEU A 279 22.37 5.14 -28.57
N ALA A 280 21.44 5.82 -27.89
CA ALA A 280 21.33 5.75 -26.44
C ALA A 280 21.00 4.33 -25.97
N ILE A 281 20.04 3.66 -26.63
CA ILE A 281 19.67 2.27 -26.30
C ILE A 281 20.88 1.35 -26.50
N LYS A 282 21.60 1.47 -27.63
CA LYS A 282 22.79 0.66 -27.92
C LYS A 282 23.86 0.84 -26.85
N ASN A 283 24.11 2.07 -26.42
CA ASN A 283 25.11 2.36 -25.39
C ASN A 283 24.77 1.73 -24.03
N ILE A 284 23.48 1.49 -23.75
CA ILE A 284 23.01 0.83 -22.52
C ILE A 284 23.22 -0.68 -22.63
N ILE A 285 22.68 -1.32 -23.67
CA ILE A 285 22.60 -2.80 -23.72
C ILE A 285 23.86 -3.48 -24.26
N SER A 286 24.66 -2.80 -25.09
CA SER A 286 25.86 -3.40 -25.72
C SER A 286 27.01 -3.73 -24.76
N ARG A 287 26.90 -3.29 -23.49
CA ARG A 287 27.87 -3.57 -22.45
C ARG A 287 27.56 -4.83 -21.66
N TRP A 288 26.43 -5.48 -21.95
CA TRP A 288 25.98 -6.64 -21.20
C TRP A 288 26.67 -7.90 -21.73
N GLU A 289 27.11 -8.74 -20.80
CA GLU A 289 27.88 -9.96 -21.06
C GLU A 289 27.00 -11.19 -20.84
N PHE A 290 27.09 -12.14 -21.76
CA PHE A 290 26.39 -13.41 -21.67
C PHE A 290 27.07 -14.39 -20.68
N PRO A 291 26.32 -15.36 -20.11
CA PRO A 291 24.86 -15.50 -20.21
C PRO A 291 24.11 -14.37 -19.50
N LEU A 292 22.94 -14.02 -20.03
CA LEU A 292 22.04 -13.05 -19.40
C LEU A 292 21.03 -13.77 -18.51
N TYR A 293 20.98 -13.35 -17.26
CA TYR A 293 20.10 -13.90 -16.22
C TYR A 293 18.95 -12.92 -15.93
N PHE A 294 17.80 -13.10 -16.57
CA PHE A 294 16.60 -12.31 -16.31
C PHE A 294 15.96 -12.76 -15.02
N PHE A 295 15.94 -11.88 -14.02
CA PHE A 295 15.68 -12.25 -12.64
C PHE A 295 14.64 -11.35 -11.98
N ASP A 296 13.75 -11.95 -11.20
CA ASP A 296 12.66 -11.27 -10.52
C ASP A 296 12.35 -11.95 -9.17
N PHE A 297 12.01 -11.16 -8.15
CA PHE A 297 11.60 -11.63 -6.83
C PHE A 297 10.15 -11.29 -6.53
N GLU A 298 9.46 -12.22 -5.89
CA GLU A 298 8.18 -11.97 -5.25
C GLU A 298 8.33 -11.99 -3.72
N THR A 299 7.69 -11.02 -3.05
CA THR A 299 7.87 -10.76 -1.62
C THR A 299 6.56 -10.49 -0.91
N ILE A 300 6.52 -10.82 0.38
CA ILE A 300 5.49 -10.35 1.32
C ILE A 300 6.07 -9.27 2.22
N PHE A 301 5.21 -8.41 2.80
CA PHE A 301 5.63 -7.36 3.75
C PHE A 301 4.65 -7.26 4.94
N PRO A 302 4.59 -8.29 5.78
CA PRO A 302 3.53 -8.40 6.78
C PRO A 302 3.70 -7.38 7.90
N ALA A 303 2.58 -6.83 8.39
CA ALA A 303 2.57 -5.92 9.53
C ALA A 303 3.02 -6.61 10.82
N ILE A 304 2.72 -7.90 10.94
CA ILE A 304 3.19 -8.77 12.03
C ILE A 304 4.30 -9.65 11.43
N PRO A 305 5.54 -9.60 11.94
CA PRO A 305 6.65 -10.36 11.35
C PRO A 305 6.36 -11.86 11.41
N VAL A 306 6.62 -12.56 10.31
CA VAL A 306 6.37 -14.01 10.18
C VAL A 306 7.60 -14.86 10.47
N LEU A 307 8.81 -14.29 10.36
CA LEU A 307 10.08 -15.00 10.62
C LEU A 307 10.87 -14.33 11.74
N ASP A 308 11.57 -15.12 12.54
CA ASP A 308 12.54 -14.60 13.49
C ASP A 308 13.64 -13.81 12.77
N GLY A 309 14.10 -12.73 13.38
CA GLY A 309 15.03 -11.79 12.76
C GLY A 309 14.39 -10.79 11.79
N THR A 310 13.10 -10.90 11.47
CA THR A 310 12.39 -9.94 10.60
C THR A 310 11.61 -8.90 11.39
N ARG A 311 11.22 -7.81 10.71
CA ARG A 311 10.58 -6.63 11.28
C ARG A 311 9.21 -6.34 10.65
N PRO A 312 8.32 -5.59 11.31
CA PRO A 312 7.06 -5.18 10.71
C PRO A 312 7.27 -4.44 9.39
N TYR A 313 6.48 -4.79 8.37
CA TYR A 313 6.54 -4.22 7.02
C TYR A 313 7.89 -4.40 6.31
N GLN A 314 8.75 -5.29 6.79
CA GLN A 314 9.95 -5.70 6.06
C GLN A 314 9.54 -6.57 4.87
N GLN A 315 10.14 -6.30 3.71
CA GLN A 315 10.01 -7.16 2.53
C GLN A 315 10.74 -8.49 2.76
N VAL A 316 10.02 -9.59 2.62
CA VAL A 316 10.51 -10.96 2.80
C VAL A 316 10.26 -11.73 1.51
N PRO A 317 11.31 -12.09 0.74
CA PRO A 317 11.13 -12.81 -0.51
C PRO A 317 10.66 -14.24 -0.24
N PHE A 318 9.69 -14.70 -1.02
CA PHE A 318 9.17 -16.06 -0.93
C PHE A 318 9.31 -16.83 -2.24
N GLN A 319 9.53 -16.14 -3.36
CA GLN A 319 9.65 -16.73 -4.68
C GLN A 319 10.62 -15.93 -5.54
N TYR A 320 11.26 -16.61 -6.49
CA TYR A 320 11.93 -15.95 -7.60
C TYR A 320 11.69 -16.71 -8.91
N SER A 321 11.84 -16.00 -10.02
CA SER A 321 11.94 -16.58 -11.35
C SER A 321 13.26 -16.19 -12.01
N LEU A 322 13.77 -17.06 -12.87
CA LEU A 322 15.03 -16.90 -13.56
C LEU A 322 14.96 -17.47 -14.98
N HIS A 323 15.01 -16.59 -15.97
CA HIS A 323 15.28 -16.98 -17.36
C HIS A 323 16.76 -16.77 -17.68
N ILE A 324 17.42 -17.77 -18.26
CA ILE A 324 18.84 -17.73 -18.62
C ILE A 324 18.94 -17.80 -20.15
N LEU A 325 19.42 -16.72 -20.75
CA LEU A 325 19.69 -16.63 -22.19
C LEU A 325 21.18 -16.76 -22.43
N GLU A 326 21.57 -17.83 -23.13
CA GLU A 326 22.94 -18.08 -23.57
C GLU A 326 23.27 -17.29 -24.85
N GLU A 327 24.57 -17.10 -25.14
CA GLU A 327 25.03 -16.36 -26.33
C GLU A 327 24.59 -17.02 -27.65
N ASP A 328 24.39 -18.34 -27.66
CA ASP A 328 23.88 -19.09 -28.81
C ASP A 328 22.35 -18.97 -29.00
N GLY A 329 21.68 -18.19 -28.15
CA GLY A 329 20.23 -17.97 -28.15
C GLY A 329 19.43 -19.01 -27.39
N LYS A 330 20.06 -19.99 -26.73
CA LYS A 330 19.35 -20.97 -25.91
C LYS A 330 18.76 -20.30 -24.66
N LEU A 331 17.44 -20.39 -24.53
CA LEU A 331 16.70 -19.92 -23.35
C LEU A 331 16.34 -21.10 -22.44
N THR A 332 16.63 -20.98 -21.15
CA THR A 332 16.20 -21.94 -20.12
C THR A 332 15.55 -21.21 -18.95
N HIS A 333 14.67 -21.90 -18.21
CA HIS A 333 13.97 -21.35 -17.06
C HIS A 333 14.27 -22.14 -15.80
N LYS A 334 14.36 -21.41 -14.68
CA LYS A 334 14.49 -21.91 -13.33
C LYS A 334 13.63 -21.05 -12.40
N GLU A 335 13.26 -21.62 -11.26
CA GLU A 335 12.36 -20.97 -10.31
C GLU A 335 12.55 -21.52 -8.90
N PHE A 336 12.11 -20.74 -7.92
CA PHE A 336 11.98 -21.15 -6.53
C PHE A 336 10.69 -20.60 -5.95
N LEU A 337 9.98 -21.42 -5.18
CA LEU A 337 8.81 -21.00 -4.41
C LEU A 337 8.85 -21.67 -3.04
N ALA A 338 8.88 -20.85 -2.00
CA ALA A 338 8.89 -21.30 -0.62
C ALA A 338 7.58 -22.01 -0.25
N SER A 339 7.66 -23.00 0.65
CA SER A 339 6.47 -23.60 1.25
C SER A 339 5.89 -22.67 2.31
N PRO A 340 4.56 -22.42 2.34
CA PRO A 340 3.95 -21.62 3.40
C PRO A 340 4.22 -22.16 4.82
N LYS A 341 4.41 -23.47 4.96
CA LYS A 341 4.74 -24.12 6.25
C LYS A 341 6.10 -23.69 6.80
N ASP A 342 7.03 -23.31 5.94
CA ASP A 342 8.39 -22.94 6.33
C ASP A 342 8.44 -21.61 7.08
N PHE A 343 7.38 -20.79 6.96
CA PHE A 343 7.24 -19.53 7.68
C PHE A 343 6.68 -19.69 9.11
N SER A 344 6.26 -20.89 9.51
CA SER A 344 5.75 -21.13 10.87
C SER A 344 6.66 -22.06 11.67
N ASN A 345 7.01 -23.23 11.13
CA ASN A 345 7.71 -24.29 11.88
C ASN A 345 8.70 -25.11 11.03
N GLY A 346 9.08 -24.62 9.84
CA GLY A 346 9.97 -25.35 8.92
C GLY A 346 11.39 -24.80 8.86
N GLU A 347 12.16 -25.26 7.87
CA GLU A 347 13.49 -24.73 7.59
C GLU A 347 13.37 -23.30 7.04
N ASN A 348 14.22 -22.37 7.49
CA ASN A 348 14.11 -20.97 7.11
C ASN A 348 14.06 -20.81 5.57
N PRO A 349 12.94 -20.34 4.99
CA PRO A 349 12.72 -20.34 3.55
C PRO A 349 13.70 -19.41 2.82
N LEU A 350 14.21 -18.38 3.50
CA LEU A 350 15.21 -17.47 2.97
C LEU A 350 16.57 -18.17 2.80
N LYS A 351 16.93 -19.06 3.73
CA LYS A 351 18.16 -19.85 3.60
C LYS A 351 18.04 -20.86 2.46
N GLN A 352 16.89 -21.54 2.35
CA GLN A 352 16.61 -22.45 1.24
C GLN A 352 16.73 -21.73 -0.12
N MET A 353 16.17 -20.52 -0.21
CA MET A 353 16.27 -19.67 -1.39
C MET A 353 17.72 -19.36 -1.73
N ILE A 354 18.55 -18.95 -0.76
CA ILE A 354 19.98 -18.69 -0.99
C ILE A 354 20.72 -19.92 -1.52
N GLU A 355 20.47 -21.10 -0.94
CA GLU A 355 21.09 -22.34 -1.41
C GLU A 355 20.63 -22.72 -2.83
N GLN A 356 19.42 -22.36 -3.22
CA GLN A 356 18.95 -22.54 -4.60
C GLN A 356 19.59 -21.51 -5.55
N LEU A 357 19.70 -20.24 -5.15
CA LEU A 357 20.41 -19.21 -5.92
C LEU A 357 21.87 -19.61 -6.22
N LYS A 358 22.59 -20.20 -5.26
CA LYS A 358 23.96 -20.71 -5.46
C LYS A 358 24.07 -21.81 -6.51
N LYS A 359 23.02 -22.62 -6.69
CA LYS A 359 22.97 -23.67 -7.73
C LYS A 359 22.59 -23.09 -9.09
N ASP A 360 21.81 -22.01 -9.08
CA ASP A 360 21.17 -21.50 -10.27
C ASP A 360 22.00 -20.49 -11.04
N PHE A 361 22.72 -19.62 -10.32
CA PHE A 361 23.59 -18.61 -10.91
C PHE A 361 25.00 -19.15 -11.18
N GLY A 362 25.52 -18.86 -12.38
CA GLY A 362 26.94 -19.00 -12.68
C GLY A 362 27.76 -17.82 -12.14
N ASN A 363 29.08 -17.84 -12.39
CA ASN A 363 30.04 -16.84 -11.90
C ASN A 363 30.31 -15.67 -12.88
N THR A 364 29.77 -15.72 -14.09
CA THR A 364 29.98 -14.72 -15.16
C THR A 364 28.65 -14.27 -15.75
N GLY A 365 28.65 -13.25 -16.61
CA GLY A 365 27.43 -12.73 -17.26
C GLY A 365 26.61 -11.78 -16.38
N ASN A 366 25.73 -11.00 -17.02
CA ASN A 366 24.92 -9.99 -16.33
C ASN A 366 23.56 -10.51 -15.87
N ILE A 367 23.09 -9.95 -14.75
CA ILE A 367 21.77 -10.23 -14.20
C ILE A 367 20.83 -9.09 -14.60
N VAL A 368 19.89 -9.37 -15.49
CA VAL A 368 18.97 -8.38 -16.03
C VAL A 368 17.73 -8.32 -15.16
N THR A 369 17.36 -7.12 -14.74
CA THR A 369 16.16 -6.84 -13.94
C THR A 369 15.35 -5.71 -14.59
N TYR A 370 14.15 -5.47 -14.09
CA TYR A 370 13.32 -4.35 -14.50
C TYR A 370 12.95 -3.52 -13.25
N ASN A 371 13.74 -2.48 -12.96
CA ASN A 371 13.82 -1.77 -11.67
C ASN A 371 14.78 -2.41 -10.65
N GLN A 372 16.07 -2.45 -10.96
CA GLN A 372 17.12 -3.10 -10.17
C GLN A 372 17.16 -2.74 -8.68
N SER A 373 16.63 -1.56 -8.31
CA SER A 373 16.62 -1.09 -6.92
C SER A 373 15.93 -2.06 -5.98
N PHE A 374 14.93 -2.80 -6.48
CA PHE A 374 14.19 -3.77 -5.70
C PHE A 374 15.01 -5.05 -5.47
N GLU A 375 15.51 -5.70 -6.52
CA GLU A 375 16.28 -6.94 -6.44
C GLU A 375 17.60 -6.73 -5.68
N VAL A 376 18.30 -5.62 -5.97
CA VAL A 376 19.50 -5.21 -5.21
C VAL A 376 19.16 -5.02 -3.73
N GLY A 377 18.01 -4.42 -3.43
CA GLY A 377 17.52 -4.28 -2.06
C GLY A 377 17.34 -5.64 -1.37
N ARG A 378 16.63 -6.57 -2.03
CA ARG A 378 16.37 -7.92 -1.49
C ARG A 378 17.64 -8.73 -1.28
N LEU A 379 18.58 -8.72 -2.24
CA LEU A 379 19.86 -9.42 -2.11
C LEU A 379 20.71 -8.83 -0.97
N ASN A 380 20.73 -7.51 -0.80
CA ASN A 380 21.43 -6.86 0.31
C ASN A 380 20.77 -7.17 1.66
N ASP A 381 19.44 -7.25 1.71
CA ASP A 381 18.72 -7.63 2.92
C ASP A 381 19.04 -9.08 3.31
N LEU A 382 19.06 -10.01 2.34
CA LEU A 382 19.51 -11.40 2.54
C LEU A 382 20.97 -11.47 3.00
N ALA A 383 21.88 -10.67 2.44
CA ALA A 383 23.30 -10.65 2.79
C ALA A 383 23.54 -10.17 4.24
N LYS A 384 22.73 -9.21 4.70
CA LYS A 384 22.75 -8.76 6.10
C LYS A 384 22.19 -9.83 7.04
N PHE A 385 21.15 -10.53 6.60
CA PHE A 385 20.48 -11.56 7.39
C PHE A 385 21.35 -12.82 7.52
N PHE A 386 22.05 -13.23 6.46
CA PHE A 386 22.93 -14.39 6.41
C PHE A 386 24.37 -13.98 6.08
N SER A 387 25.10 -13.51 7.10
CA SER A 387 26.47 -12.99 6.93
C SER A 387 27.46 -13.98 6.29
N GLU A 388 27.25 -15.28 6.44
CA GLU A 388 28.07 -16.33 5.82
C GLU A 388 27.91 -16.40 4.29
N ASP A 389 26.77 -15.98 3.75
CA ASP A 389 26.45 -15.98 2.32
C ASP A 389 26.64 -14.61 1.66
N ALA A 390 26.97 -13.58 2.47
CA ALA A 390 27.03 -12.20 2.03
C ALA A 390 27.96 -12.00 0.82
N HIS A 391 29.11 -12.67 0.80
CA HIS A 391 30.05 -12.57 -0.32
C HIS A 391 29.43 -12.98 -1.65
N PHE A 392 28.73 -14.13 -1.68
CA PHE A 392 28.04 -14.61 -2.87
C PHE A 392 26.92 -13.65 -3.30
N LEU A 393 26.11 -13.17 -2.35
CA LEU A 393 25.00 -12.27 -2.64
C LEU A 393 25.47 -10.92 -3.18
N TYR A 394 26.55 -10.36 -2.65
CA TYR A 394 27.15 -9.13 -3.19
C TYR A 394 27.73 -9.34 -4.59
N GLN A 395 28.29 -10.50 -4.90
CA GLN A 395 28.72 -10.83 -6.27
C GLN A 395 27.54 -10.87 -7.26
N LEU A 396 26.35 -11.28 -6.82
CA LEU A 396 25.15 -11.16 -7.67
C LEU A 396 24.82 -9.68 -7.90
N VAL A 397 24.79 -8.88 -6.83
CA VAL A 397 24.51 -7.43 -6.90
C VAL A 397 25.43 -6.71 -7.90
N ASP A 398 26.72 -7.01 -7.88
CA ASP A 398 27.72 -6.37 -8.76
C ASP A 398 27.50 -6.64 -10.25
N ARG A 399 26.72 -7.68 -10.61
CA ARG A 399 26.42 -8.05 -12.00
C ARG A 399 25.08 -7.55 -12.50
N ILE A 400 24.28 -6.91 -11.63
CA ILE A 400 22.93 -6.46 -11.98
C ILE A 400 22.98 -5.30 -12.98
N VAL A 401 22.13 -5.41 -14.01
CA VAL A 401 21.82 -4.38 -15.00
C VAL A 401 20.30 -4.23 -15.11
N ASP A 402 19.84 -3.09 -15.65
CA ASP A 402 18.43 -2.71 -15.60
C ASP A 402 17.90 -2.29 -16.97
N LEU A 403 16.73 -2.82 -17.34
CA LEU A 403 15.98 -2.45 -18.55
C LEU A 403 15.18 -1.16 -18.37
N LEU A 404 14.71 -0.85 -17.15
CA LEU A 404 13.84 0.30 -16.87
C LEU A 404 14.43 1.64 -17.33
N PRO A 405 15.73 1.95 -17.17
CA PRO A 405 16.32 3.23 -17.59
C PRO A 405 16.12 3.55 -19.08
N VAL A 406 16.02 2.54 -19.96
CA VAL A 406 15.75 2.74 -21.39
C VAL A 406 14.43 3.49 -21.60
N PHE A 407 13.40 3.01 -20.92
CA PHE A 407 12.04 3.54 -21.05
C PHE A 407 11.83 4.75 -20.14
N GLN A 408 12.23 4.67 -18.87
CA GLN A 408 12.08 5.75 -17.89
C GLN A 408 12.86 7.02 -18.29
N GLY A 409 14.01 6.86 -18.95
CA GLY A 409 14.79 7.98 -19.50
C GLY A 409 14.18 8.62 -20.74
N GLY A 410 13.14 8.02 -21.34
CA GLY A 410 12.55 8.47 -22.60
C GLY A 410 13.46 8.25 -23.81
N HIS A 411 14.32 7.22 -23.78
CA HIS A 411 15.08 6.77 -24.96
C HIS A 411 14.24 5.89 -25.88
N CYS A 412 13.21 5.23 -25.33
CA CYS A 412 12.21 4.49 -26.06
C CYS A 412 10.83 4.82 -25.47
N TYR A 413 9.93 5.36 -26.28
CA TYR A 413 8.57 5.74 -25.87
C TYR A 413 7.55 5.42 -26.95
N PHE A 414 6.44 4.82 -26.54
CA PHE A 414 5.27 4.57 -27.36
C PHE A 414 4.05 5.23 -26.74
N PRO A 415 3.10 5.77 -27.52
CA PRO A 415 1.85 6.34 -26.97
C PRO A 415 1.10 5.37 -26.04
N ALA A 416 1.13 4.06 -26.33
CA ALA A 416 0.52 3.02 -25.51
C ALA A 416 1.09 2.93 -24.07
N MET A 417 2.32 3.39 -23.84
CA MET A 417 2.92 3.47 -22.50
C MET A 417 2.24 4.51 -21.60
N LYS A 418 1.48 5.44 -22.18
CA LYS A 418 0.82 6.54 -21.49
C LYS A 418 1.82 7.32 -20.61
N ASN A 419 1.70 7.18 -19.29
CA ASN A 419 2.46 7.89 -18.27
C ASN A 419 3.28 6.97 -17.37
N SER A 420 3.56 5.77 -17.84
CA SER A 420 4.28 4.76 -17.09
C SER A 420 5.37 4.16 -17.97
N ALA A 421 6.47 3.78 -17.33
CA ALA A 421 7.54 3.00 -17.92
C ALA A 421 7.66 1.66 -17.20
N SER A 422 6.58 1.15 -16.62
CA SER A 422 6.58 -0.21 -16.06
C SER A 422 6.54 -1.25 -17.18
N ILE A 423 6.97 -2.46 -16.87
CA ILE A 423 6.96 -3.59 -17.81
C ILE A 423 5.58 -3.79 -18.46
N LYS A 424 4.51 -3.71 -17.65
CA LYS A 424 3.11 -3.84 -18.09
C LYS A 424 2.62 -2.67 -18.95
N SER A 425 3.28 -1.52 -18.90
CA SER A 425 2.97 -0.38 -19.78
C SER A 425 3.76 -0.41 -21.09
N VAL A 426 4.93 -1.05 -21.10
CA VAL A 426 5.77 -1.17 -22.30
C VAL A 426 5.30 -2.32 -23.19
N LEU A 427 5.01 -3.49 -22.61
CA LEU A 427 4.70 -4.70 -23.37
C LEU A 427 3.57 -4.55 -24.40
N PRO A 428 2.43 -3.89 -24.11
CA PRO A 428 1.36 -3.74 -25.10
C PRO A 428 1.79 -3.02 -26.38
N ALA A 429 2.85 -2.21 -26.32
CA ALA A 429 3.37 -1.49 -27.47
C ALA A 429 4.29 -2.33 -28.36
N ILE A 430 5.01 -3.30 -27.79
CA ILE A 430 6.07 -4.04 -28.47
C ILE A 430 5.74 -5.52 -28.71
N ALA A 431 4.85 -6.10 -27.91
CA ALA A 431 4.41 -7.48 -27.97
C ALA A 431 2.94 -7.58 -27.52
N PRO A 432 2.00 -7.04 -28.32
CA PRO A 432 0.59 -6.94 -27.94
C PRO A 432 -0.09 -8.30 -27.68
N GLU A 433 0.44 -9.39 -28.27
CA GLU A 433 0.00 -10.76 -28.01
C GLU A 433 0.47 -11.33 -26.66
N PHE A 434 1.48 -10.71 -26.04
CA PHE A 434 2.00 -11.11 -24.74
C PHE A 434 1.24 -10.38 -23.62
N THR A 435 0.22 -11.03 -23.10
CA THR A 435 -0.67 -10.50 -22.06
C THR A 435 -0.58 -11.27 -20.75
N TYR A 436 -0.93 -10.59 -19.66
CA TYR A 436 -1.15 -11.16 -18.32
C TYR A 436 -2.63 -11.47 -18.06
N GLU A 437 -3.55 -11.01 -18.90
CA GLU A 437 -5.01 -11.13 -18.70
C GLU A 437 -5.50 -12.59 -18.67
N ASN A 438 -4.71 -13.51 -19.21
CA ASN A 438 -4.98 -14.94 -19.18
C ASN A 438 -4.45 -15.67 -17.93
N LEU A 439 -3.82 -14.94 -17.02
CA LEU A 439 -3.36 -15.46 -15.73
C LEU A 439 -4.39 -15.18 -14.64
N GLU A 440 -4.48 -16.10 -13.68
CA GLU A 440 -5.33 -15.93 -12.50
C GLU A 440 -4.75 -14.89 -11.53
N ILE A 441 -3.42 -14.83 -11.42
CA ILE A 441 -2.70 -13.76 -10.72
C ILE A 441 -2.14 -12.82 -11.76
N GLN A 442 -2.50 -11.54 -11.66
CA GLN A 442 -2.15 -10.52 -12.66
C GLN A 442 -1.27 -9.41 -12.11
N ASP A 443 -1.03 -9.37 -10.80
CA ASP A 443 -0.19 -8.38 -10.13
C ASP A 443 0.45 -8.90 -8.84
N GLY A 444 1.60 -8.30 -8.49
CA GLY A 444 2.40 -8.69 -7.33
C GLY A 444 1.72 -8.39 -5.98
N GLY A 445 0.78 -7.44 -5.93
CA GLY A 445 0.00 -7.18 -4.71
C GLY A 445 -0.92 -8.35 -4.38
N SER A 446 -1.60 -8.89 -5.40
CA SER A 446 -2.40 -10.12 -5.31
C SER A 446 -1.52 -11.33 -4.96
N ALA A 447 -0.38 -11.50 -5.64
CA ALA A 447 0.58 -12.59 -5.34
C ALA A 447 1.06 -12.58 -3.88
N SER A 448 1.51 -11.42 -3.40
CA SER A 448 1.92 -11.19 -2.02
C SER A 448 0.80 -11.51 -1.02
N SER A 449 -0.42 -11.03 -1.28
CA SER A 449 -1.55 -11.19 -0.36
C SER A 449 -1.99 -12.65 -0.23
N LEU A 450 -2.10 -13.36 -1.36
CA LEU A 450 -2.48 -14.78 -1.39
C LEU A 450 -1.42 -15.67 -0.73
N PHE A 451 -0.13 -15.38 -0.96
CA PHE A 451 0.94 -16.11 -0.30
C PHE A 451 0.99 -15.83 1.22
N HIS A 452 0.78 -14.57 1.63
CA HIS A 452 0.69 -14.23 3.05
C HIS A 452 -0.48 -14.95 3.74
N GLN A 453 -1.64 -15.01 3.11
CA GLN A 453 -2.78 -15.80 3.62
C GLN A 453 -2.44 -17.31 3.70
N SER A 454 -1.66 -17.82 2.75
CA SER A 454 -1.20 -19.21 2.77
C SER A 454 -0.27 -19.52 3.95
N ILE A 455 0.56 -18.55 4.37
CA ILE A 455 1.39 -18.66 5.57
C ILE A 455 0.51 -18.82 6.81
N GLU A 456 -0.51 -17.98 6.93
CA GLU A 456 -1.46 -18.00 8.06
C GLU A 456 -2.26 -19.31 8.12
N ASN A 457 -2.61 -19.86 6.96
CA ASN A 457 -3.26 -21.16 6.84
C ASN A 457 -2.32 -22.35 7.03
N GLY A 458 -1.00 -22.13 7.02
CA GLY A 458 0.01 -23.19 7.01
C GLY A 458 -0.05 -24.09 5.75
N ASN A 459 -0.72 -23.65 4.69
CA ASN A 459 -0.78 -24.32 3.39
C ASN A 459 -1.28 -23.33 2.33
N PHE A 460 -1.05 -23.64 1.06
CA PHE A 460 -1.68 -22.90 -0.04
C PHE A 460 -3.20 -22.87 0.14
N THR A 461 -3.81 -21.70 -0.07
CA THR A 461 -5.24 -21.46 0.17
C THR A 461 -6.16 -22.22 -0.79
N ASP A 462 -5.65 -22.59 -1.97
CA ASP A 462 -6.31 -23.44 -2.95
C ASP A 462 -5.29 -24.36 -3.66
N GLU A 463 -5.80 -25.35 -4.40
CA GLU A 463 -4.99 -26.39 -5.05
C GLU A 463 -4.12 -25.86 -6.22
N ASN A 464 -4.54 -24.77 -6.87
CA ASN A 464 -3.88 -24.23 -8.07
C ASN A 464 -2.96 -23.04 -7.75
N LEU A 465 -3.07 -22.43 -6.56
CA LEU A 465 -2.34 -21.22 -6.18
C LEU A 465 -0.84 -21.35 -6.40
N ARG A 466 -0.27 -22.50 -6.04
CA ARG A 466 1.14 -22.78 -6.25
C ARG A 466 1.52 -22.63 -7.73
N GLU A 467 0.76 -23.24 -8.63
CA GLU A 467 1.03 -23.16 -10.07
C GLU A 467 0.78 -21.76 -10.62
N ASN A 468 -0.24 -21.06 -10.11
CA ASN A 468 -0.57 -19.71 -10.54
C ASN A 468 0.50 -18.70 -10.15
N LEU A 469 1.07 -18.82 -8.94
CA LEU A 469 2.21 -18.02 -8.48
C LEU A 469 3.44 -18.26 -9.37
N LEU A 470 3.75 -19.52 -9.70
CA LEU A 470 4.87 -19.87 -10.58
C LEU A 470 4.70 -19.29 -11.98
N LYS A 471 3.54 -19.49 -12.60
CA LYS A 471 3.22 -18.95 -13.95
C LYS A 471 3.29 -17.43 -14.01
N TYR A 472 2.85 -16.75 -12.95
CA TYR A 472 2.91 -15.29 -12.87
C TYR A 472 4.37 -14.79 -12.81
N CYS A 473 5.18 -15.32 -11.91
CA CYS A 473 6.57 -14.89 -11.78
C CYS A 473 7.43 -15.30 -13.00
N GLU A 474 7.16 -16.47 -13.60
CA GLU A 474 7.76 -16.86 -14.89
C GLU A 474 7.44 -15.84 -15.99
N ARG A 475 6.20 -15.33 -16.02
CA ARG A 475 5.76 -14.33 -16.99
C ARG A 475 6.56 -13.04 -16.89
N ASP A 476 6.89 -12.60 -15.68
CA ASP A 476 7.63 -11.36 -15.45
C ASP A 476 9.07 -11.42 -15.98
N THR A 477 9.78 -12.54 -15.79
CA THR A 477 11.13 -12.67 -16.37
C THR A 477 11.10 -12.93 -17.87
N LEU A 478 10.10 -13.65 -18.39
CA LEU A 478 9.92 -13.83 -19.84
C LEU A 478 9.60 -12.50 -20.55
N ALA A 479 8.84 -11.62 -19.90
CA ALA A 479 8.60 -10.26 -20.40
C ALA A 479 9.91 -9.48 -20.56
N MET A 480 10.84 -9.60 -19.61
CA MET A 480 12.15 -8.95 -19.71
C MET A 480 12.97 -9.49 -20.89
N VAL A 481 12.91 -10.81 -21.14
CA VAL A 481 13.54 -11.43 -22.32
C VAL A 481 12.97 -10.84 -23.62
N ILE A 482 11.65 -10.74 -23.73
CA ILE A 482 10.96 -10.17 -24.90
C ILE A 482 11.38 -8.71 -25.13
N ILE A 483 11.40 -7.91 -24.06
CA ILE A 483 11.84 -6.51 -24.12
C ILE A 483 13.30 -6.43 -24.59
N TYR A 484 14.19 -7.23 -24.01
CA TYR A 484 15.59 -7.24 -24.43
C TYR A 484 15.73 -7.60 -25.91
N GLN A 485 15.03 -8.65 -26.36
CA GLN A 485 15.08 -9.09 -27.75
C GLN A 485 14.57 -8.01 -28.71
N PHE A 486 13.47 -7.33 -28.36
CA PHE A 486 12.97 -6.19 -29.12
C PHE A 486 14.02 -5.07 -29.24
N LEU A 487 14.72 -4.75 -28.14
CA LEU A 487 15.75 -3.71 -28.16
C LEU A 487 16.97 -4.14 -29.00
N VAL A 488 17.34 -5.42 -28.98
CA VAL A 488 18.41 -5.97 -29.82
C VAL A 488 18.04 -5.86 -31.31
N ASP A 489 16.85 -6.32 -31.70
CA ASP A 489 16.36 -6.30 -33.08
C ASP A 489 16.21 -4.86 -33.62
N LEU A 490 15.98 -3.88 -32.73
CA LEU A 490 15.93 -2.47 -33.08
C LEU A 490 17.32 -1.89 -33.42
N ILE A 491 18.40 -2.48 -32.91
CA ILE A 491 19.76 -1.93 -32.95
C ILE A 491 20.68 -2.66 -33.93
N PHE A 492 20.58 -3.99 -33.99
CA PHE A 492 21.48 -4.89 -34.71
C PHE A 492 20.74 -5.59 -35.85
#